data_AF-A0A656Z792-F1
#
_entry.id   AF-A0A656Z792-F1
#
_cell.length_a   1.000
_cell.length_b   1.000
_cell.length_c   1.000
_cell.angle_alpha   90.00
_cell.angle_beta   90.00
_cell.angle_gamma   90.00
#
_symmetry.space_group_name_H-M   'P 1'
#
loop_
_entity.id
_entity.type
_entity.pdbx_description
1 polymer ?
#
loop_
_entity_poly.entity_id
_entity_poly.type
_entity_poly.pdbx_seq_one_letter_code
_entity_poly.pdbx_strand_id
1 'polypeptide(L)' 'MQEWVDRLRAFRIPSSGEVERYYFRSLYFREPNGVLFEIATDGPGFAVDEPLETLGESLSLPPFLEGKRQAIEKGLKPLD' A
#
# COMPACT_ATOMS: atom_id res chain seq x y z
N MET A 1 4.34 4.06 -12.85
CA MET A 1 2.95 3.88 -12.41
C MET A 1 1.95 4.43 -13.43
N GLN A 2 2.00 5.73 -13.75
CA GLN A 2 1.11 6.34 -14.76
C GLN A 2 1.09 5.58 -16.09
N GLU A 3 2.25 5.13 -16.58
CA GLU A 3 2.34 4.32 -17.80
C GLU A 3 1.52 3.02 -17.72
N TRP A 4 1.49 2.35 -16.57
CA TRP A 4 0.67 1.16 -16.36
C TRP A 4 -0.82 1.48 -16.35
N VAL A 5 -1.22 2.61 -15.75
CA VAL A 5 -2.61 3.10 -15.81
C VAL A 5 -3.03 3.34 -17.26
N ASP A 6 -2.19 4.02 -18.04
CA ASP A 6 -2.48 4.34 -19.45
C ASP A 6 -2.51 3.07 -20.31
N ARG A 7 -1.63 2.11 -20.04
CA ARG A 7 -1.63 0.80 -20.71
C ARG A 7 -2.90 0.02 -20.43
N LEU A 8 -3.33 -0.08 -19.17
CA LEU A 8 -4.60 -0.75 -18.82
C LEU A 8 -5.80 -0.06 -19.45
N ARG A 9 -5.80 1.28 -19.47
CA ARG A 9 -6.84 2.07 -20.16
C ARG A 9 -6.88 1.79 -21.65
N ALA A 10 -5.74 1.64 -22.31
CA ALA A 10 -5.68 1.29 -23.73
C ALA A 10 -6.30 -0.08 -24.03
N PHE A 11 -6.18 -1.05 -23.11
CA PHE A 11 -6.84 -2.35 -23.18
C PHE A 11 -8.31 -2.34 -22.68
N ARG A 12 -8.85 -1.17 -22.30
CA ARG A 12 -10.18 -1.00 -21.69
C ARG A 12 -10.38 -1.85 -20.43
N ILE A 13 -9.30 -2.12 -19.71
CA ILE A 13 -9.35 -2.81 -18.42
C ILE A 13 -9.58 -1.77 -17.33
N PRO A 14 -10.67 -1.85 -16.54
CA PRO A 14 -10.89 -0.98 -15.40
C PRO A 14 -9.80 -1.21 -14.34
N SER A 15 -9.31 -0.12 -13.76
CA SER A 15 -8.37 -0.17 -12.63
C SER A 15 -8.76 0.85 -11.57
N SER A 16 -8.18 0.72 -10.37
CA SER A 16 -8.33 1.70 -9.30
C SER A 16 -7.75 3.08 -9.63
N GLY A 17 -7.01 3.21 -10.73
CA GLY A 17 -6.01 4.26 -10.86
C GLY A 17 -4.89 4.05 -9.84
N GLU A 18 -4.02 5.05 -9.72
CA GLU A 18 -2.94 5.01 -8.75
C GLU A 18 -3.44 5.23 -7.32
N VAL A 19 -2.89 4.45 -6.37
CA VAL A 19 -3.14 4.55 -4.94
C VAL A 19 -1.82 4.68 -4.19
N GLU A 20 -1.74 5.65 -3.28
CA GLU A 20 -0.60 5.87 -2.38
C GLU A 20 -0.74 4.95 -1.15
N ARG A 21 0.30 4.17 -0.83
CA ARG A 21 0.31 3.16 0.25
C ARG A 21 1.41 3.41 1.28
N TYR A 22 1.90 4.64 1.37
CA TYR A 22 3.01 5.10 2.19
C TYR A 22 4.37 4.51 1.80
N TYR A 23 4.50 3.18 1.79
CA TYR A 23 5.74 2.45 1.47
C TYR A 23 5.96 2.26 -0.03
N PHE A 24 4.89 2.35 -0.82
CA PHE A 24 4.91 2.21 -2.28
C PHE A 24 3.66 2.86 -2.89
N ARG A 25 3.67 2.97 -4.22
CA ARG A 25 2.49 3.34 -5.01
C ARG A 25 1.99 2.09 -5.72
N SER A 26 0.68 1.92 -5.81
CA SER A 26 0.07 0.74 -6.42
C SER A 26 -1.06 1.09 -7.37
N LEU A 27 -1.46 0.14 -8.21
CA LEU A 27 -2.77 0.11 -8.85
C LEU A 27 -3.31 -1.32 -8.79
N TYR A 28 -4.64 -1.42 -8.83
CA TYR A 28 -5.35 -2.70 -8.80
C TYR A 28 -6.22 -2.83 -10.04
N PHE A 29 -6.27 -4.02 -10.62
CA PHE A 29 -7.18 -4.36 -11.71
C PHE A 29 -7.54 -5.84 -11.66
N ARG A 30 -8.66 -6.21 -12.29
CA ARG A 30 -9.02 -7.62 -12.45
C ARG A 30 -8.72 -8.06 -13.87
N GLU A 31 -8.05 -9.20 -14.01
CA GLU A 31 -7.93 -9.86 -15.32
C GLU A 31 -9.27 -10.53 -15.72
N PRO A 32 -9.45 -10.96 -16.97
CA PRO A 32 -10.74 -11.44 -17.48
C PRO A 32 -11.41 -12.57 -16.67
N ASN A 33 -10.66 -13.46 -16.02
CA ASN A 33 -11.20 -14.51 -15.15
C ASN A 33 -11.48 -14.03 -13.71
N GLY A 34 -11.30 -12.74 -13.43
CA GLY A 34 -11.67 -12.09 -12.19
C GLY A 34 -10.58 -12.05 -11.11
N VAL A 35 -9.39 -12.61 -11.36
CA VAL A 35 -8.26 -12.54 -10.41
C VAL A 35 -7.82 -11.10 -10.24
N LEU A 36 -7.66 -10.67 -8.98
CA LEU A 36 -7.20 -9.33 -8.64
C LEU A 36 -5.67 -9.28 -8.72
N PHE A 37 -5.15 -8.45 -9.60
CA PHE A 37 -3.73 -8.15 -9.70
C PHE A 37 -3.43 -6.78 -9.10
N GLU A 38 -2.24 -6.68 -8.52
CA GLU A 38 -1.64 -5.43 -8.07
C GLU A 38 -0.34 -5.21 -8.84
N ILE A 39 -0.13 -3.99 -9.31
CA ILE A 39 1.18 -3.52 -9.77
C ILE A 39 1.64 -2.51 -8.74
N ALA A 40 2.78 -2.76 -8.10
CA ALA A 40 3.38 -1.90 -7.08
C ALA A 40 4.75 -1.40 -7.52
N THR A 41 5.15 -0.22 -7.03
CA THR A 41 6.51 0.31 -7.21
C THR A 41 7.48 -0.34 -6.22
N ASP A 42 8.73 -0.54 -6.63
CA ASP A 42 9.77 -1.09 -5.74
C ASP A 42 10.10 -0.18 -4.55
N GLY A 43 9.98 1.13 -4.75
CA GLY A 43 10.26 2.14 -3.73
C GLY A 43 9.02 2.95 -3.32
N PRO A 44 9.14 3.76 -2.26
CA PRO A 44 10.37 4.03 -1.52
C PRO A 44 10.83 2.91 -0.55
N GLY A 45 9.95 1.98 -0.18
CA GLY A 45 10.24 0.84 0.69
C GLY A 45 9.90 1.10 2.16
N PHE A 46 10.21 0.14 3.03
CA PHE A 46 9.84 0.19 4.45
C PHE A 46 10.82 0.96 5.34
N ALA A 47 12.00 1.31 4.85
CA ALA A 47 12.99 2.06 5.63
C ALA A 47 12.76 3.59 5.61
N VAL A 48 11.56 4.03 5.24
CA VAL A 48 11.21 5.46 5.11
C VAL A 48 10.84 6.10 6.44
N ASP A 49 10.32 5.29 7.36
CA ASP A 49 9.80 5.66 8.67
C ASP A 49 10.49 4.92 9.82
N GLU A 50 11.15 3.79 9.54
CA GLU A 50 11.90 3.00 10.52
C GLU A 50 13.33 2.67 10.05
N PRO A 51 14.33 2.64 10.95
CA PRO A 51 15.64 2.06 10.67
C PRO A 51 15.52 0.57 10.32
N LEU A 52 16.38 0.10 9.42
CA LEU A 52 16.37 -1.30 8.97
C LEU A 52 16.60 -2.28 10.13
N GLU A 53 17.39 -1.87 11.12
CA GLU A 53 17.78 -2.67 12.28
C GLU A 53 16.61 -2.96 13.23
N THR A 54 15.58 -2.12 13.23
CA THR A 54 14.44 -2.20 14.16
C THR A 54 13.09 -2.32 13.42
N LEU A 55 13.14 -2.67 12.14
CA LEU A 55 11.98 -2.66 11.25
C LEU A 55 10.94 -3.68 11.69
N GLY A 56 9.69 -3.22 11.88
CA GLY A 56 8.59 -4.09 12.29
C GLY A 56 8.59 -4.48 13.77
N GLU A 57 9.47 -3.90 14.60
CA GLU A 57 9.43 -4.08 16.05
C GLU A 57 8.29 -3.28 16.72
N SER A 58 7.76 -2.27 16.02
CA SER A 58 6.74 -1.37 16.53
C SER A 58 5.53 -1.26 15.59
N LEU A 59 4.41 -0.74 16.10
CA LEU A 59 3.25 -0.44 15.26
C LEU A 59 3.49 0.86 14.48
N SER A 60 3.83 0.71 13.21
CA SER A 60 3.90 1.81 12.24
C SER A 60 2.51 2.21 11.75
N LEU A 61 2.23 3.51 11.74
CA LEU A 61 1.00 4.08 11.20
C LEU A 61 1.37 5.11 10.13
N PRO A 62 0.63 5.19 9.02
CA PRO A 62 0.85 6.26 8.07
C PRO A 62 0.53 7.61 8.73
N PRO A 63 1.17 8.72 8.33
CA PRO A 63 1.07 10.01 9.02
C PRO A 63 -0.35 10.51 9.24
N PHE A 64 -1.28 10.21 8.32
CA PHE A 64 -2.68 10.62 8.43
C PHE A 64 -3.49 9.84 9.50
N LEU A 65 -2.95 8.75 10.05
CA LEU A 65 -3.55 7.96 11.13
C LEU A 65 -2.90 8.18 12.50
N GLU A 66 -1.75 8.85 12.58
CA GLU A 66 -1.04 9.05 13.85
C GLU A 66 -1.88 9.74 14.92
N GLY A 67 -2.71 10.72 14.53
CA GLY A 67 -3.65 11.37 15.46
C GLY A 67 -4.69 10.43 16.09
N LYS A 68 -4.80 9.19 15.62
CA LYS A 68 -5.73 8.16 16.12
C LYS A 68 -5.01 6.97 16.74
N ARG A 69 -3.69 7.04 16.95
CA ARG A 69 -2.85 5.92 17.44
C ARG A 69 -3.44 5.19 18.64
N GLN A 70 -3.74 5.90 19.72
CA GLN A 70 -4.28 5.29 20.94
C GLN A 70 -5.59 4.53 20.70
N ALA A 71 -6.47 5.05 19.84
CA ALA A 71 -7.73 4.40 19.52
C ALA A 71 -7.52 3.14 18.67
N ILE A 72 -6.56 3.17 17.75
CA ILE A 72 -6.17 2.03 16.90
C ILE A 72 -5.54 0.95 17.77
N GLU A 73 -4.51 1.28 18.56
CA GLU A 73 -3.79 0.35 19.44
C GLU A 73 -4.73 -0.38 20.40
N LYS A 74 -5.72 0.32 20.96
CA LYS A 74 -6.73 -0.28 21.85
C LYS A 74 -7.59 -1.35 21.16
N GLY A 75 -7.76 -1.27 19.84
CA GLY A 75 -8.54 -2.22 19.05
C GLY A 75 -7.74 -3.41 18.53
N LEU A 76 -6.42 -3.40 18.66
CA LEU A 76 -5.55 -4.46 18.16
C LEU A 76 -5.34 -5.53 19.22
N LYS A 77 -5.43 -6.80 18.81
CA LYS A 77 -5.00 -7.92 19.65
C LYS A 77 -3.47 -8.01 19.58
N PRO A 78 -2.77 -8.10 20.73
CA PRO A 78 -1.33 -8.33 20.74
C PRO A 78 -0.94 -9.61 19.99
N LEU A 79 0.24 -9.59 19.37
CA LEU A 79 0.88 -10.76 18.78
C LEU A 79 1.81 -11.40 19.83
N ASP A 80 1.91 -12.73 19.80
CA ASP A 80 2.79 -13.51 20.68
C ASP A 80 4.20 -13.65 20.08
#